data_AF-E3DA76-F1
#
_entry.id   AF-E3DA76-F1
#
_cell.length_a   1.000
_cell.length_b   1.000
_cell.length_c   1.000
_cell.angle_alpha   90.00
_cell.angle_beta   90.00
_cell.angle_gamma   90.00
#
_symmetry.space_group_name_H-M   'P 1'
#
loop_
_entity.id
_entity.type
_entity.pdbx_description
1 polymer ?
#
loop_
_entity_poly.entity_id
_entity_poly.type
_entity_poly.pdbx_seq_one_letter_code
_entity_poly.pdbx_strand_id
1 'polypeptide(L)'
;MGRQIAAGTIHAPDDDDEAAKYEVADELFNSAGLEWYEISNWARTGFESQHNLGYWKNIDWAGIGPGAHSHYNSVSGISKQSMDDCALLADSSKFYNLRSWDILHPKRWAHAINAGNVPWQNYECINSEDALIEEVMLGLRIREGLSIDELCTKMRKANCEFDDSYLQKVLIEVCKEDLAVLNKNRIAATRKGRLLNDLLIEKIVDACQNGLVMR
;
A
#
# COMPACT_ATOMS: atom_id res chain seq x y z
N MET A 1 -11.07 -23.04 -1.32
CA MET A 1 -9.76 -23.39 -0.72
C MET A 1 -9.68 -23.06 0.78
N GLY A 2 -9.81 -21.80 1.23
CA GLY A 2 -9.65 -21.45 2.65
C GLY A 2 -10.48 -22.28 3.66
N ARG A 3 -11.76 -22.54 3.37
CA ARG A 3 -12.60 -23.44 4.21
C ARG A 3 -12.12 -24.90 4.23
N GLN A 4 -11.50 -25.37 3.14
CA GLN A 4 -11.00 -26.75 3.04
C GLN A 4 -9.66 -26.91 3.76
N ILE A 5 -8.80 -25.89 3.75
CA ILE A 5 -7.58 -25.84 4.57
C ILE A 5 -7.96 -25.85 6.05
N ALA A 6 -8.89 -24.96 6.46
CA ALA A 6 -9.36 -24.91 7.84
C ALA A 6 -10.02 -26.22 8.31
N ALA A 7 -10.65 -26.95 7.39
CA ALA A 7 -11.23 -28.27 7.64
C ALA A 7 -10.22 -29.43 7.50
N GLY A 8 -8.93 -29.17 7.25
CA GLY A 8 -7.89 -30.19 7.09
C GLY A 8 -8.05 -31.08 5.85
N THR A 9 -8.92 -30.70 4.90
CA THR A 9 -9.18 -31.47 3.67
C THR A 9 -8.05 -31.33 2.65
N ILE A 10 -7.30 -30.23 2.71
CA ILE A 10 -6.12 -29.96 1.90
C ILE A 10 -5.07 -29.27 2.77
N HIS A 11 -3.79 -29.51 2.50
CA HIS A 11 -2.71 -28.80 3.16
C HIS A 11 -2.62 -27.37 2.63
N ALA A 12 -2.26 -26.43 3.51
CA ALA A 12 -1.83 -25.13 3.06
C ALA A 12 -0.48 -25.30 2.33
N PRO A 13 -0.21 -24.55 1.25
CA PRO A 13 1.15 -24.48 0.73
C PRO A 13 2.08 -23.92 1.82
N ASP A 14 3.32 -24.38 1.84
CA ASP A 14 4.39 -23.76 2.62
C ASP A 14 5.06 -22.64 1.81
N ASP A 15 5.87 -21.82 2.47
CA ASP A 15 6.51 -20.65 1.86
C ASP A 15 7.41 -21.02 0.66
N ASP A 16 8.06 -22.20 0.71
CA ASP A 16 8.93 -22.68 -0.38
C ASP A 16 8.10 -23.11 -1.60
N ASP A 17 6.97 -23.79 -1.38
CA ASP A 17 6.02 -24.16 -2.43
C ASP A 17 5.34 -22.94 -3.07
N GLU A 18 4.98 -21.92 -2.27
CA GLU A 18 4.49 -20.64 -2.80
C GLU A 18 5.55 -19.93 -3.66
N ALA A 19 6.80 -19.87 -3.19
CA ALA A 19 7.90 -19.26 -3.92
C ALA A 19 8.16 -20.00 -5.25
N ALA A 20 8.26 -21.33 -5.23
CA ALA A 20 8.48 -22.12 -6.44
C ALA A 20 7.36 -21.92 -7.47
N LYS A 21 6.10 -21.83 -7.03
CA LYS A 21 4.96 -21.57 -7.92
C LYS A 21 4.98 -20.16 -8.49
N TYR A 22 5.34 -19.16 -7.68
CA TYR A 22 5.52 -17.79 -8.16
C TYR A 22 6.59 -17.73 -9.26
N GLU A 23 7.71 -18.42 -9.06
CA GLU A 23 8.81 -18.47 -10.01
C GLU A 23 8.39 -19.08 -11.35
N VAL A 24 7.69 -20.20 -11.31
CA VAL A 24 7.11 -20.84 -12.50
C VAL A 24 6.12 -19.91 -13.21
N ALA A 25 5.25 -19.22 -12.47
CA ALA A 25 4.30 -18.28 -13.05
C ALA A 25 5.02 -17.11 -13.75
N ASP A 26 6.01 -16.51 -13.11
CA ASP A 26 6.81 -15.41 -13.64
C ASP A 26 7.52 -15.81 -14.96
N GLU A 27 8.09 -17.01 -15.02
CA GLU A 27 8.75 -17.54 -16.22
C GLU A 27 7.77 -17.79 -17.37
N LEU A 28 6.64 -18.45 -17.09
CA LEU A 28 5.65 -18.78 -18.11
C LEU A 28 4.97 -17.52 -18.67
N PHE A 29 4.62 -16.57 -17.81
CA PHE A 29 3.98 -15.32 -18.22
C PHE A 29 4.95 -14.45 -19.03
N ASN A 30 6.19 -14.31 -18.59
CA ASN A 30 7.20 -13.57 -19.34
C ASN A 30 7.46 -14.20 -20.71
N SER A 31 7.54 -15.53 -20.78
CA SER A 31 7.68 -16.27 -22.06
C SER A 31 6.48 -16.09 -23.00
N ALA A 32 5.29 -15.79 -22.46
CA ALA A 32 4.09 -15.47 -23.23
C ALA A 32 3.99 -13.97 -23.62
N GLY A 33 4.97 -13.16 -23.23
CA GLY A 33 5.01 -11.71 -23.46
C GLY A 33 4.10 -10.92 -22.52
N LEU A 34 3.91 -11.42 -21.29
CA LEU A 34 3.28 -10.69 -20.19
C LEU A 34 4.36 -10.26 -19.21
N GLU A 35 4.41 -8.97 -18.90
CA GLU A 35 5.39 -8.41 -17.99
C GLU A 35 4.77 -8.22 -16.61
N TRP A 36 5.57 -8.46 -15.57
CA TRP A 36 5.20 -8.14 -14.20
C TRP A 36 4.95 -6.63 -14.08
N TYR A 37 3.86 -6.22 -13.43
CA TYR A 37 3.57 -4.81 -13.19
C TYR A 37 3.26 -4.48 -11.72
N GLU A 38 2.78 -5.46 -10.96
CA GLU A 38 2.52 -5.38 -9.52
C GLU A 38 2.62 -6.77 -8.88
N ILE A 39 2.76 -6.81 -7.55
CA ILE A 39 2.87 -8.05 -6.78
C ILE A 39 1.78 -9.06 -7.20
N SER A 40 2.24 -10.24 -7.60
CA SER A 40 1.41 -11.35 -8.07
C SER A 40 0.56 -11.11 -9.34
N ASN A 41 0.84 -10.09 -10.16
CA ASN A 41 0.15 -9.89 -11.45
C ASN A 41 1.08 -9.51 -12.62
N TRP A 42 0.68 -9.95 -13.81
CA TRP A 42 1.37 -9.75 -15.09
C TRP A 42 0.39 -9.31 -16.17
N ALA A 43 0.82 -8.48 -17.10
CA ALA A 43 0.00 -8.02 -18.22
C ALA A 43 0.86 -7.69 -19.44
N ARG A 44 0.24 -7.61 -20.63
CA ARG A 44 0.90 -6.94 -21.77
C ARG A 44 1.01 -5.45 -21.46
N THR A 45 2.08 -4.81 -21.93
CA THR A 45 2.23 -3.36 -21.80
C THR A 45 0.98 -2.63 -22.31
N GLY A 46 0.42 -1.75 -21.48
CA GLY A 46 -0.81 -1.01 -21.77
C GLY A 46 -2.11 -1.72 -21.42
N PHE A 47 -2.04 -2.95 -20.89
CA PHE A 47 -3.20 -3.73 -20.42
C PHE A 47 -3.13 -4.00 -18.91
N GLU A 48 -2.31 -3.24 -18.18
CA GLU A 48 -2.24 -3.32 -16.72
C GLU A 48 -3.57 -2.88 -16.10
N SER A 49 -3.97 -3.56 -15.01
CA SER A 49 -5.17 -3.20 -14.26
C SER A 49 -5.02 -1.79 -13.67
N GLN A 50 -5.74 -0.83 -14.25
CA GLN A 50 -5.77 0.55 -13.74
C GLN A 50 -6.40 0.62 -12.35
N HIS A 51 -7.31 -0.30 -12.04
CA HIS A 51 -7.92 -0.40 -10.72
C HIS A 51 -6.91 -0.83 -9.66
N ASN A 52 -6.14 -1.90 -9.92
CA ASN A 52 -5.14 -2.37 -8.96
C ASN A 52 -3.99 -1.37 -8.82
N LEU A 53 -3.51 -0.82 -9.93
CA LEU A 53 -2.50 0.24 -9.91
C LEU A 53 -2.98 1.48 -9.18
N GLY A 54 -4.28 1.79 -9.21
CA GLY A 54 -4.86 2.87 -8.42
C GLY A 54 -4.64 2.67 -6.92
N TYR A 55 -4.88 1.45 -6.40
CA TYR A 55 -4.60 1.12 -5.00
C TYR A 55 -3.12 1.29 -4.66
N TRP A 56 -2.20 0.76 -5.47
CA TRP A 56 -0.76 0.83 -5.18
C TRP A 56 -0.14 2.21 -5.40
N LYS A 57 -0.70 3.02 -6.30
CA LYS A 57 -0.30 4.42 -6.48
C LYS A 57 -0.93 5.33 -5.44
N ASN A 58 -1.68 4.75 -4.50
CA ASN A 58 -2.39 5.43 -3.44
C ASN A 58 -3.26 6.58 -3.97
N ILE A 59 -3.91 6.43 -5.13
CA ILE A 59 -4.74 7.52 -5.69
C ILE A 59 -6.06 7.63 -4.91
N ASP A 60 -6.80 8.71 -5.16
CA ASP A 60 -8.16 8.84 -4.62
C ASP A 60 -9.11 7.88 -5.34
N TRP A 61 -9.90 7.13 -4.58
CA TRP A 61 -10.94 6.27 -5.12
C TRP A 61 -12.13 6.16 -4.16
N ALA A 62 -13.33 6.11 -4.75
CA ALA A 62 -14.58 5.93 -4.02
C ALA A 62 -15.17 4.56 -4.35
N GLY A 63 -15.35 3.71 -3.35
CA GLY A 63 -16.17 2.52 -3.49
C GLY A 63 -17.64 2.87 -3.31
N ILE A 64 -18.50 2.21 -4.07
CA ILE A 64 -19.94 2.43 -4.02
C ILE A 64 -20.62 1.09 -3.79
N GLY A 65 -21.31 0.99 -2.67
CA GLY A 65 -22.16 -0.16 -2.36
C GLY A 65 -22.04 -0.56 -0.88
N PRO A 66 -22.94 -1.42 -0.40
CA PRO A 66 -22.92 -1.86 0.99
C PRO A 66 -21.56 -2.51 1.35
N GLY A 67 -20.86 -1.94 2.34
CA GLY A 67 -19.54 -2.40 2.78
C GLY A 67 -18.37 -2.02 1.85
N ALA A 68 -18.61 -1.22 0.81
CA ALA A 68 -17.54 -0.69 -0.04
C ALA A 68 -16.60 0.21 0.76
N HIS A 69 -15.32 0.18 0.42
CA HIS A 69 -14.33 1.05 1.04
C HIS A 69 -14.06 2.25 0.15
N SER A 70 -13.47 3.31 0.67
CA SER A 70 -12.96 4.45 -0.11
C SER A 70 -11.65 4.94 0.48
N HIS A 71 -10.84 5.61 -0.33
CA HIS A 71 -9.60 6.26 0.08
C HIS A 71 -9.45 7.64 -0.57
N TYR A 72 -9.00 8.61 0.20
CA TYR A 72 -8.78 9.99 -0.26
C TYR A 72 -7.51 10.55 0.40
N ASN A 73 -6.58 11.11 -0.38
CA ASN A 73 -5.28 11.61 0.10
C ASN A 73 -5.33 12.97 0.80
N SER A 74 -6.40 13.75 0.62
CA SER A 74 -6.41 15.11 1.17
C SER A 74 -7.83 15.54 1.51
N VAL A 75 -8.24 15.19 2.72
CA VAL A 75 -9.55 15.57 3.25
C VAL A 75 -9.38 16.52 4.43
N SER A 76 -10.13 17.62 4.41
CA SER A 76 -10.25 18.59 5.51
C SER A 76 -11.71 18.74 5.91
N GLY A 77 -11.98 19.16 7.15
CA GLY A 77 -13.33 19.53 7.58
C GLY A 77 -14.30 18.35 7.71
N ILE A 78 -13.79 17.15 8.01
CA ILE A 78 -14.62 15.95 8.19
C ILE A 78 -15.49 16.13 9.43
N SER A 79 -16.82 16.22 9.24
CA SER A 79 -17.75 16.26 10.35
C SER A 79 -17.70 14.92 11.10
N LYS A 80 -17.57 14.96 12.43
CA LYS A 80 -17.55 13.81 13.33
C LYS A 80 -18.70 12.84 13.02
N GLN A 81 -18.42 11.80 12.23
CA GLN A 81 -19.32 10.67 11.96
C GLN A 81 -18.63 9.33 12.22
N SER A 82 -17.47 9.33 12.88
CA SER A 82 -16.88 8.09 13.37
C SER A 82 -17.65 7.59 14.60
N MET A 83 -18.11 6.34 14.53
CA MET A 83 -18.62 5.59 15.68
C MET A 83 -17.50 4.90 16.47
N ASP A 84 -16.24 5.09 16.08
CA ASP A 84 -15.07 4.57 16.78
C ASP A 84 -14.51 5.65 17.72
N ASP A 85 -14.59 5.36 19.02
CA ASP A 85 -14.10 6.24 20.08
C ASP A 85 -12.57 6.46 20.04
N CYS A 86 -11.83 5.58 19.33
CA CYS A 86 -10.39 5.69 19.13
C CYS A 86 -9.99 6.54 17.91
N ALA A 87 -10.94 6.89 17.04
CA ALA A 87 -10.63 7.69 15.86
C ALA A 87 -10.23 9.12 16.25
N LEU A 88 -9.11 9.61 15.70
CA LEU A 88 -8.67 11.00 15.89
C LEU A 88 -9.81 11.95 15.50
N LEU A 89 -10.17 12.86 16.41
CA LEU A 89 -11.04 13.99 16.08
C LEU A 89 -10.35 14.79 14.97
N ALA A 90 -10.95 14.79 13.78
CA ALA A 90 -10.43 15.54 12.65
C ALA A 90 -10.36 17.03 13.01
N ASP A 91 -9.14 17.56 13.10
CA ASP A 91 -8.93 18.99 13.19
C ASP A 91 -9.29 19.59 11.83
N SER A 92 -10.33 20.41 11.80
CA SER A 92 -10.82 21.04 10.56
C SER A 92 -9.77 21.90 9.86
N SER A 93 -8.69 22.28 10.54
CA SER A 93 -7.57 23.05 9.98
C SER A 93 -6.46 22.18 9.37
N LYS A 94 -6.57 20.85 9.48
CA LYS A 94 -5.58 19.89 8.97
C LYS A 94 -6.14 19.06 7.82
N PHE A 95 -5.22 18.57 7.00
CA PHE A 95 -5.50 17.62 5.94
C PHE A 95 -5.02 16.23 6.37
N TYR A 96 -5.83 15.23 6.03
CA TYR A 96 -5.55 13.83 6.31
C TYR A 96 -5.74 13.00 5.06
N ASN A 97 -4.96 11.93 4.95
CA ASN A 97 -5.38 10.77 4.18
C ASN A 97 -6.54 10.13 4.94
N LEU A 98 -7.59 9.70 4.25
CA LEU A 98 -8.80 9.16 4.84
C LEU A 98 -9.15 7.84 4.19
N ARG A 99 -9.43 6.83 5.01
CA ARG A 99 -10.10 5.59 4.60
C ARG A 99 -11.50 5.58 5.19
N SER A 100 -12.50 5.21 4.41
CA SER A 100 -13.88 5.03 4.89
C SER A 100 -14.45 3.71 4.43
N TRP A 101 -15.49 3.24 5.12
CA TRP A 101 -16.25 2.07 4.70
C TRP A 101 -17.74 2.30 4.87
N ASP A 102 -18.47 1.93 3.82
CA ASP A 102 -19.91 2.06 3.70
C ASP A 102 -20.64 1.12 4.67
N ILE A 103 -21.87 1.51 5.03
CA ILE A 103 -22.79 0.68 5.82
C ILE A 103 -22.93 -0.70 5.17
N LEU A 104 -22.53 -1.74 5.91
CA LEU A 104 -22.55 -3.12 5.42
C LEU A 104 -23.97 -3.61 5.08
N HIS A 105 -24.97 -3.19 5.87
CA HIS A 105 -26.34 -3.68 5.71
C HIS A 105 -27.06 -3.00 4.54
N PRO A 106 -27.43 -3.72 3.46
CA PRO A 106 -27.89 -3.10 2.20
C PRO A 106 -29.09 -2.16 2.35
N LYS A 107 -30.08 -2.51 3.18
CA LYS A 107 -31.25 -1.64 3.40
C LYS A 107 -30.91 -0.33 4.14
N ARG A 108 -29.94 -0.37 5.06
CA ARG A 108 -29.54 0.82 5.84
C ARG A 108 -28.70 1.75 4.97
N TRP A 109 -27.80 1.16 4.19
CA TRP A 109 -27.04 1.87 3.15
C TRP A 109 -27.97 2.57 2.15
N ALA A 110 -28.95 1.85 1.59
CA ALA A 110 -29.91 2.44 0.65
C ALA A 110 -30.77 3.54 1.28
N HIS A 111 -31.17 3.39 2.54
CA HIS A 111 -31.89 4.43 3.27
C HIS A 111 -31.04 5.69 3.47
N ALA A 112 -29.76 5.54 3.85
CA ALA A 112 -28.84 6.66 4.02
C ALA A 112 -28.67 7.47 2.72
N ILE A 113 -28.46 6.78 1.59
CA ILE A 113 -28.36 7.43 0.27
C ILE A 113 -29.66 8.15 -0.11
N ASN A 114 -30.82 7.49 0.04
CA ASN A 114 -32.11 8.09 -0.31
C ASN A 114 -32.45 9.31 0.57
N ALA A 115 -31.86 9.41 1.77
CA ALA A 115 -31.98 10.56 2.66
C ALA A 115 -30.95 11.67 2.37
N GLY A 116 -30.08 11.51 1.36
CA GLY A 116 -29.03 12.47 1.02
C GLY A 116 -27.80 12.44 1.92
N ASN A 117 -27.64 11.40 2.74
CA ASN A 117 -26.49 11.23 3.63
C ASN A 117 -25.34 10.52 2.91
N VAL A 118 -24.10 10.81 3.35
CA VAL A 118 -22.93 9.97 3.02
C VAL A 118 -23.12 8.62 3.72
N PRO A 119 -23.13 7.47 3.01
CA PRO A 119 -23.52 6.18 3.58
C PRO A 119 -22.36 5.45 4.27
N TRP A 120 -21.41 6.19 4.85
CA TRP A 120 -20.28 5.63 5.60
C TRP A 120 -20.78 5.07 6.93
N GLN A 121 -20.38 3.85 7.24
CA GLN A 121 -20.51 3.31 8.59
C GLN A 121 -19.49 3.98 9.52
N ASN A 122 -18.27 4.17 9.01
CA ASN A 122 -17.17 4.81 9.74
C ASN A 122 -16.03 5.20 8.78
N TYR A 123 -15.03 5.90 9.29
CA TYR A 123 -13.79 6.28 8.63
C TYR A 123 -12.63 6.38 9.63
N GLU A 124 -11.41 6.34 9.12
CA GLU A 124 -10.17 6.63 9.84
C GLU A 124 -9.37 7.71 9.11
N CYS A 125 -8.68 8.54 9.90
CA CYS A 125 -7.72 9.51 9.38
C CYS A 125 -6.30 8.95 9.59
N ILE A 126 -5.54 8.86 8.51
CA ILE A 126 -4.14 8.44 8.51
C ILE A 126 -3.29 9.69 8.73
N ASN A 127 -2.38 9.63 9.68
CA ASN A 127 -1.48 10.75 9.97
C ASN A 127 -0.34 10.81 8.92
N SER A 128 0.44 11.89 8.94
CA SER A 128 1.50 12.11 7.96
C SER A 128 2.63 11.08 8.02
N GLU A 129 2.91 10.50 9.19
CA GLU A 129 3.96 9.49 9.34
C GLU A 129 3.50 8.15 8.76
N ASP A 130 2.30 7.71 9.13
CA ASP A 130 1.68 6.49 8.60
C ASP A 130 1.47 6.58 7.09
N ALA A 131 1.09 7.75 6.55
CA ALA A 131 0.96 7.96 5.11
C ALA A 131 2.29 7.78 4.35
N LEU A 132 3.43 8.12 4.98
CA LEU A 132 4.75 7.91 4.39
C LEU A 132 5.16 6.44 4.44
N ILE A 133 4.80 5.74 5.51
CA ILE A 133 4.98 4.29 5.62
C ILE A 133 4.14 3.58 4.55
N GLU A 134 2.87 3.96 4.39
CA GLU A 134 2.00 3.43 3.34
C GLU A 134 2.58 3.66 1.94
N GLU A 135 3.13 4.85 1.66
CA GLU A 135 3.78 5.14 0.38
C GLU A 135 4.95 4.19 0.09
N VAL A 136 5.78 3.88 1.09
CA VAL A 136 6.85 2.88 0.97
C VAL A 136 6.27 1.49 0.70
N MET A 137 5.31 1.06 1.51
CA MET A 137 4.68 -0.27 1.42
C MET A 137 4.03 -0.50 0.05
N LEU A 138 3.30 0.50 -0.45
CA LEU A 138 2.57 0.40 -1.72
C LEU A 138 3.51 0.55 -2.93
N GLY A 139 4.45 1.49 -2.88
CA GLY A 139 5.39 1.76 -3.97
C GLY A 139 6.32 0.58 -4.28
N LEU A 140 6.71 -0.20 -3.27
CA LEU A 140 7.58 -1.38 -3.44
C LEU A 140 6.84 -2.63 -3.96
N ARG A 141 5.51 -2.56 -4.09
CA ARG A 141 4.69 -3.64 -4.66
C ARG A 141 4.44 -3.48 -6.16
N ILE A 142 4.88 -2.40 -6.78
CA ILE A 142 4.72 -2.16 -8.23
C ILE A 142 6.07 -2.09 -8.95
N ARG A 143 6.06 -2.43 -10.24
CA ARG A 143 7.28 -2.42 -11.08
C ARG A 143 7.93 -1.06 -11.20
N GLU A 144 7.09 -0.04 -11.19
CA GLU A 144 7.52 1.35 -11.19
C GLU A 144 8.43 1.67 -9.99
N GLY A 145 8.17 1.05 -8.83
CA GLY A 145 8.95 1.23 -7.61
C GLY A 145 8.65 2.54 -6.87
N LEU A 146 9.49 2.83 -5.87
CA LEU A 146 9.38 4.00 -5.01
C LEU A 146 10.39 5.08 -5.42
N SER A 147 9.96 6.33 -5.51
CA SER A 147 10.84 7.48 -5.79
C SER A 147 11.52 7.93 -4.50
N ILE A 148 12.85 7.86 -4.45
CA ILE A 148 13.61 8.18 -3.24
C ILE A 148 13.62 9.69 -2.99
N ASP A 149 13.90 10.51 -4.01
CA ASP A 149 13.81 11.98 -3.86
C ASP A 149 12.43 12.46 -3.40
N GLU A 150 11.34 11.90 -3.93
CA GLU A 150 9.98 12.30 -3.52
C GLU A 150 9.71 11.89 -2.07
N LEU A 151 10.10 10.68 -1.67
CA LEU A 151 10.00 10.20 -0.29
C LEU A 151 10.79 11.11 0.65
N CYS A 152 12.07 11.37 0.38
CA CYS A 152 12.91 12.24 1.19
C CYS A 152 12.36 13.67 1.26
N THR A 153 11.78 14.19 0.17
CA THR A 153 11.14 15.51 0.14
C THR A 153 9.93 15.56 1.08
N LYS A 154 9.07 14.54 1.04
CA LYS A 154 7.90 14.46 1.92
C LYS A 154 8.29 14.24 3.38
N MET A 155 9.30 13.40 3.64
CA MET A 155 9.87 13.21 4.98
C MET A 155 10.42 14.52 5.56
N ARG A 156 11.24 15.26 4.80
CA ARG A 156 11.77 16.56 5.24
C ARG A 156 10.68 17.62 5.46
N LYS A 157 9.56 17.50 4.73
CA LYS A 157 8.38 18.37 4.95
C LYS A 157 7.66 18.02 6.26
N ALA A 158 7.58 16.75 6.61
CA ALA A 158 7.01 16.30 7.88
C ALA A 158 7.94 16.57 9.08
N ASN A 159 9.24 16.40 8.89
CA ASN A 159 10.29 16.66 9.86
C ASN A 159 11.53 17.27 9.18
N CYS A 160 11.76 18.57 9.38
CA CYS A 160 12.84 19.31 8.71
C CYS A 160 14.25 18.83 9.07
N GLU A 161 14.41 18.08 10.16
CA GLU A 161 15.68 17.52 10.63
C GLU A 161 15.93 16.11 10.09
N PHE A 162 15.06 15.57 9.22
CA PHE A 162 15.22 14.23 8.66
C PHE A 162 16.57 14.04 7.96
N ASP A 163 17.38 13.14 8.50
CA ASP A 163 18.65 12.67 7.92
C ASP A 163 18.42 11.38 7.14
N ASP A 164 18.68 11.42 5.84
CA ASP A 164 18.56 10.27 4.96
C ASP A 164 19.83 9.40 4.90
N SER A 165 20.88 9.71 5.66
CA SER A 165 22.15 8.94 5.65
C SER A 165 21.95 7.44 5.92
N TYR A 166 21.08 7.09 6.87
CA TYR A 166 20.76 5.70 7.18
C TYR A 166 19.92 5.04 6.07
N LEU A 167 18.96 5.77 5.49
CA LEU A 167 18.21 5.31 4.32
C LEU A 167 19.16 5.02 3.15
N GLN A 168 20.09 5.92 2.84
CA GLN A 168 21.08 5.72 1.77
C GLN A 168 21.92 4.45 2.00
N LYS A 169 22.30 4.17 3.25
CA LYS A 169 23.01 2.94 3.62
C LYS A 169 22.16 1.70 3.36
N VAL A 170 20.90 1.71 3.79
CA VAL A 170 19.97 0.59 3.59
C VAL A 170 19.68 0.36 2.11
N LEU A 171 19.52 1.41 1.30
CA LEU A 171 19.35 1.29 -0.16
C LEU A 171 20.52 0.54 -0.81
N ILE A 172 21.76 0.79 -0.36
CA ILE A 172 22.94 0.06 -0.84
C ILE A 172 22.91 -1.41 -0.38
N GLU A 173 22.52 -1.67 0.86
CA GLU A 173 22.44 -3.04 1.42
C GLU A 173 21.42 -3.89 0.69
N VAL A 174 20.19 -3.40 0.49
CA VAL A 174 19.14 -4.14 -0.22
C VAL A 174 19.49 -4.39 -1.69
N CYS A 175 20.24 -3.49 -2.34
CA CYS A 175 20.76 -3.72 -3.68
C CYS A 175 21.86 -4.80 -3.70
N LYS A 176 22.76 -4.80 -2.71
CA LYS A 176 23.80 -5.84 -2.58
C LYS A 176 23.22 -7.22 -2.30
N GLU A 177 22.11 -7.27 -1.56
CA GLU A 177 21.39 -8.50 -1.24
C GLU A 177 20.50 -9.02 -2.39
N ASP A 178 20.48 -8.31 -3.52
CA ASP A 178 19.59 -8.57 -4.66
C ASP A 178 18.10 -8.51 -4.28
N LEU A 179 17.72 -7.74 -3.26
CA LEU A 179 16.32 -7.50 -2.92
C LEU A 179 15.72 -6.39 -3.78
N ALA A 180 16.51 -5.41 -4.20
CA ALA A 180 16.03 -4.33 -5.03
C ALA A 180 17.08 -3.86 -6.04
N VAL A 181 16.61 -3.16 -7.06
CA VAL A 181 17.44 -2.42 -8.01
C VAL A 181 17.13 -0.94 -7.90
N LEU A 182 18.18 -0.12 -7.84
CA LEU A 182 18.07 1.33 -7.88
C LEU A 182 18.35 1.82 -9.31
N ASN A 183 17.31 2.29 -10.00
CA ASN A 183 17.42 2.84 -11.34
C ASN A 183 17.17 4.36 -11.31
N LYS A 184 18.22 5.14 -11.57
CA LYS A 184 18.25 6.60 -11.43
C LYS A 184 17.95 7.01 -9.98
N ASN A 185 16.67 7.18 -9.65
CA ASN A 185 16.17 7.61 -8.35
C ASN A 185 14.96 6.77 -7.90
N ARG A 186 14.68 5.65 -8.57
CA ARG A 186 13.60 4.75 -8.18
C ARG A 186 14.14 3.41 -7.76
N ILE A 187 13.72 2.96 -6.58
CA ILE A 187 14.00 1.62 -6.09
C ILE A 187 12.83 0.70 -6.42
N ALA A 188 13.11 -0.43 -7.05
CA ALA A 188 12.10 -1.43 -7.40
C ALA A 188 12.57 -2.82 -6.97
N ALA A 189 11.64 -3.67 -6.53
CA ALA A 189 11.93 -5.03 -6.13
C ALA A 189 12.43 -5.87 -7.32
N THR A 190 13.48 -6.68 -7.10
CA THR A 190 13.92 -7.70 -8.06
C THR A 190 12.99 -8.91 -8.03
N ARG A 191 13.28 -9.99 -8.77
CA ARG A 191 12.55 -11.27 -8.58
C ARG A 191 12.65 -11.77 -7.14
N LYS A 192 13.86 -11.80 -6.57
CA LYS A 192 14.08 -12.18 -5.17
C LYS A 192 13.40 -11.19 -4.21
N GLY A 193 13.46 -9.90 -4.51
CA GLY A 193 12.75 -8.85 -3.77
C GLY A 193 11.24 -8.98 -3.77
N ARG A 194 10.64 -9.52 -4.83
CA ARG A 194 9.19 -9.78 -4.90
C ARG A 194 8.79 -10.95 -4.00
N LEU A 195 9.63 -11.98 -3.92
CA LEU A 195 9.43 -13.11 -3.00
C LEU A 195 9.63 -12.71 -1.53
N LEU A 196 10.60 -11.83 -1.27
CA LEU A 196 10.94 -11.31 0.06
C LEU A 196 10.45 -9.87 0.26
N ASN A 197 9.28 -9.53 -0.29
CA ASN A 197 8.83 -8.13 -0.38
C ASN A 197 8.60 -7.51 0.99
N ASP A 198 8.07 -8.28 1.94
CA ASP A 198 7.81 -7.82 3.30
C ASP A 198 9.13 -7.48 4.02
N LEU A 199 10.18 -8.27 3.84
CA LEU A 199 11.53 -7.98 4.35
C LEU A 199 12.12 -6.71 3.71
N LEU A 200 11.95 -6.52 2.41
CA LEU A 200 12.40 -5.32 1.71
C LEU A 200 11.68 -4.06 2.23
N ILE A 201 10.36 -4.16 2.40
CA ILE A 201 9.52 -3.09 2.96
C ILE A 201 9.97 -2.77 4.39
N GLU A 202 10.10 -3.77 5.26
CA GLU A 202 10.53 -3.62 6.65
C GLU A 202 11.85 -2.85 6.74
N LYS A 203 12.87 -3.28 5.98
CA LYS A 203 14.17 -2.60 5.95
C LYS A 203 14.05 -1.12 5.58
N ILE A 204 13.25 -0.78 4.57
CA ILE A 204 13.12 0.61 4.10
C ILE A 204 12.28 1.45 5.08
N VAL A 205 11.21 0.88 5.65
CA VAL A 205 10.38 1.52 6.67
C VAL A 205 11.19 1.80 7.94
N ASP A 206 11.96 0.82 8.41
CA ASP A 206 12.85 1.00 9.56
C ASP A 206 13.86 2.11 9.29
N ALA A 207 14.44 2.15 8.09
CA ALA A 207 15.40 3.19 7.73
C ALA A 207 14.78 4.60 7.76
N CYS A 208 13.55 4.69 7.28
CA CYS A 208 12.73 5.89 7.30
C CYS A 208 12.41 6.34 8.74
N GLN A 209 12.00 5.42 9.61
CA GLN A 209 11.67 5.72 11.01
C GLN A 209 12.91 6.10 11.83
N ASN A 210 14.05 5.44 11.62
CA ASN A 210 15.30 5.80 12.31
C ASN A 210 15.77 7.22 11.97
N GLY A 211 15.58 7.66 10.73
CA GLY A 211 15.84 9.04 10.32
C GLY A 211 14.92 10.08 11.00
N LEU A 212 13.79 9.65 11.57
CA LEU A 212 12.91 10.50 12.38
C LEU A 212 13.32 10.56 13.86
N VAL A 213 14.08 9.58 14.35
CA VAL A 213 14.39 9.38 15.77
C VAL A 213 15.79 9.85 16.17
N MET A 214 16.73 10.06 15.23
CA MET A 214 18.08 10.58 15.55
C MET A 214 18.01 11.97 16.21
N ARG A 215 18.03 11.96 17.55
CA ARG A 215 18.31 13.05 18.48
C ARG A 215 19.56 12.73 19.28
#